data_AF-A0A3D1R8V6-F1
#
_entry.id   AF-A0A3D1R8V6-F1
#
_cell.length_a   1.000
_cell.length_b   1.000
_cell.length_c   1.000
_cell.angle_alpha   90.00
_cell.angle_beta   90.00
_cell.angle_gamma   90.00
#
_symmetry.space_group_name_H-M   'P 1'
#
loop_
_entity.id
_entity.type
_entity.pdbx_description
1 polymer ?
#
loop_
_entity_poly.entity_id
_entity_poly.type
_entity_poly.pdbx_seq_one_letter_code
_entity_poly.pdbx_strand_id
1 'polypeptide(L)'
;WSLEHTVAGAAFLDIDGSTADDVWVVGHASEQLDGIVVHWDGSTWSTATPPFEVSNLRSVWVHSPQEVWAVGGVSEGLAIRWDGSA
;
A
#
# COMPACT_ATOMS: atom_id res chain seq x y z
N TRP A 1 6.09 -8.49 20.38
CA TRP A 1 5.05 -7.81 19.59
C TRP A 1 5.02 -6.36 20.03
N SER A 2 5.19 -5.44 19.08
CA SER A 2 5.04 -4.00 19.25
C SER A 2 4.05 -3.49 18.21
N LEU A 3 3.32 -2.43 18.56
CA LEU A 3 2.46 -1.72 17.62
C LEU A 3 3.32 -0.67 16.90
N GLU A 4 3.49 -0.81 15.60
CA GLU A 4 4.33 0.09 14.79
C GLU A 4 3.54 1.19 14.06
N HIS A 5 2.31 0.89 13.61
CA HIS A 5 1.51 1.84 12.84
C HIS A 5 0.00 1.58 12.99
N THR A 6 -0.79 2.66 13.00
CA THR A 6 -2.26 2.60 12.98
C THR A 6 -2.82 3.68 12.06
N VAL A 7 -3.80 3.30 11.25
CA VAL A 7 -4.62 4.23 10.46
C VAL A 7 -6.08 4.00 10.86
N ALA A 8 -6.71 5.01 11.46
CA ALA A 8 -8.08 4.90 11.92
C ALA A 8 -9.04 4.68 10.75
N GLY A 9 -9.91 3.66 10.84
CA GLY A 9 -10.88 3.35 9.80
C GLY A 9 -10.30 2.70 8.55
N ALA A 10 -9.04 2.26 8.58
CA ALA A 10 -8.44 1.48 7.50
C ALA A 10 -8.46 -0.02 7.81
N ALA A 11 -8.61 -0.82 6.75
CA ALA A 11 -8.37 -2.25 6.76
C ALA A 11 -7.15 -2.56 5.87
N PHE A 12 -6.09 -3.10 6.46
CA PHE A 12 -4.94 -3.63 5.74
C PHE A 12 -5.24 -5.06 5.28
N LEU A 13 -5.03 -5.32 3.99
CA LEU A 13 -5.42 -6.58 3.35
C LEU A 13 -4.22 -7.42 2.93
N ASP A 14 -3.10 -6.78 2.60
CA ASP A 14 -1.88 -7.48 2.20
C ASP A 14 -0.64 -6.67 2.57
N ILE A 15 0.49 -7.38 2.69
CA ILE A 15 1.80 -6.82 3.00
C ILE A 15 2.88 -7.65 2.30
N ASP A 16 3.83 -6.97 1.67
CA ASP A 16 5.02 -7.58 1.08
C ASP A 16 6.21 -6.63 1.20
N GLY A 17 7.43 -7.11 1.01
CA GLY A 17 8.63 -6.29 1.12
C GLY A 17 9.86 -6.90 0.45
N SER A 18 10.73 -6.06 -0.11
CA SER A 18 11.98 -6.52 -0.72
C SER A 18 13.13 -6.60 0.29
N THR A 19 13.09 -5.78 1.35
CA THR A 19 14.10 -5.71 2.41
C THR A 19 13.48 -5.30 3.74
N ALA A 20 14.27 -5.28 4.82
CA ALA A 20 13.81 -4.78 6.13
C ALA A 20 13.47 -3.28 6.12
N ASP A 21 13.96 -2.54 5.12
CA ASP A 21 13.79 -1.10 4.97
C ASP A 21 12.87 -0.76 3.78
N ASP A 22 12.18 -1.76 3.22
CA ASP A 22 11.25 -1.58 2.10
C ASP A 22 10.08 -2.55 2.24
N VAL A 23 9.05 -2.11 2.96
CA VAL A 23 7.84 -2.90 3.21
C VAL A 23 6.60 -2.09 2.84
N TRP A 24 5.72 -2.69 2.04
CA TRP A 24 4.52 -2.07 1.52
C TRP A 24 3.29 -2.77 2.05
N VAL A 25 2.32 -2.00 2.53
CA VAL A 25 1.02 -2.46 3.01
C VAL A 25 -0.05 -1.82 2.14
N VAL A 26 -1.02 -2.63 1.72
CA VAL A 26 -2.16 -2.13 0.94
C VAL A 26 -3.49 -2.53 1.56
N GLY A 27 -4.52 -1.76 1.23
CA GLY A 27 -5.86 -1.99 1.73
C GLY A 27 -6.85 -0.95 1.25
N HIS A 28 -7.78 -0.62 2.14
CA HIS A 28 -8.68 0.51 1.96
C HIS A 28 -8.89 1.28 3.27
N ALA A 29 -9.22 2.56 3.13
CA ALA A 29 -9.78 3.41 4.14
C ALA A 29 -11.27 3.63 3.88
N SER A 30 -11.99 4.03 4.93
CA SER A 30 -13.40 4.43 4.88
C SER A 30 -14.37 3.32 4.45
N GLU A 31 -15.66 3.61 4.59
CA GLU A 31 -16.73 2.73 4.10
C GLU A 31 -16.84 2.74 2.57
N GLN A 32 -16.27 3.77 1.92
CA GLN A 32 -16.25 3.92 0.46
C GLN A 32 -15.17 3.06 -0.20
N LEU A 33 -14.35 2.38 0.60
CA LEU A 33 -13.26 1.52 0.15
C LEU A 33 -12.20 2.27 -0.68
N ASP A 34 -11.85 3.48 -0.25
CA ASP A 34 -10.79 4.29 -0.85
C ASP A 34 -9.46 3.57 -0.65
N GLY A 35 -8.71 3.29 -1.72
CA GLY A 35 -7.47 2.52 -1.63
C GLY A 35 -6.43 3.23 -0.76
N ILE A 36 -5.75 2.48 0.11
CA ILE A 36 -4.64 3.01 0.91
C ILE A 36 -3.37 2.19 0.65
N VAL A 37 -2.25 2.90 0.60
CA VAL A 37 -0.89 2.34 0.53
C VAL A 37 -0.06 2.97 1.64
N VAL A 38 0.62 2.13 2.42
CA VAL A 38 1.54 2.57 3.47
C VAL A 38 2.90 1.91 3.22
N HIS A 39 3.97 2.68 3.37
CA HIS A 39 5.34 2.25 3.13
C HIS A 39 6.20 2.45 4.38
N TRP A 40 7.03 1.45 4.68
CA TRP A 40 8.09 1.52 5.66
C TRP A 40 9.43 1.65 4.97
N ASP A 41 10.18 2.69 5.34
CA ASP A 41 11.47 3.06 4.75
C ASP A 41 12.69 2.63 5.60
N GLY A 42 12.48 1.76 6.60
CA GLY A 42 13.52 1.39 7.58
C GLY A 42 13.53 2.25 8.84
N SER A 43 12.82 3.39 8.84
CA SER A 43 12.79 4.32 9.98
C SER A 43 11.38 4.74 10.38
N THR A 44 10.50 5.00 9.41
CA THR A 44 9.13 5.46 9.65
C THR A 44 8.13 4.84 8.68
N TRP A 45 6.91 4.66 9.16
CA TRP A 45 5.76 4.33 8.31
C TRP A 45 5.15 5.62 7.76
N SER A 46 4.88 5.67 6.46
CA SER A 46 4.25 6.82 5.80
C SER A 46 3.23 6.40 4.75
N THR A 47 2.21 7.22 4.52
CA THR A 47 1.24 6.99 3.45
C THR A 47 1.88 7.30 2.10
N ALA A 48 1.86 6.33 1.19
CA ALA A 48 2.37 6.46 -0.18
C ALA A 48 1.21 6.73 -1.15
N THR A 49 0.68 7.97 -1.14
CA THR A 49 -0.50 8.35 -1.92
C THR A 49 -0.20 8.36 -3.43
N PRO A 50 -0.87 7.53 -4.24
CA PRO A 50 -0.75 7.60 -5.69
C PRO A 50 -1.27 8.94 -6.24
N PRO A 51 -0.77 9.44 -7.38
CA PRO A 51 -1.21 10.71 -7.97
C PRO A 51 -2.58 10.61 -8.70
N PHE A 52 -3.37 9.60 -8.37
CA PHE A 52 -4.68 9.31 -8.93
C PHE A 52 -5.52 8.53 -7.89
N GLU A 53 -6.84 8.60 -8.05
CA GLU A 53 -7.76 7.86 -7.19
C GLU A 53 -7.55 6.35 -7.35
N VAL A 54 -7.42 5.67 -6.22
CA VAL A 54 -7.35 4.22 -6.14
C VAL A 54 -8.50 3.73 -5.28
N SER A 55 -9.09 2.62 -5.68
CA SER A 55 -10.08 1.91 -4.85
C SER A 55 -9.44 0.65 -4.27
N ASN A 56 -10.09 0.08 -3.27
CA ASN A 56 -9.74 -1.14 -2.55
C ASN A 56 -8.60 -1.99 -3.13
N LEU A 57 -7.38 -1.81 -2.61
CA LEU A 57 -6.22 -2.61 -2.97
C LEU A 57 -6.19 -3.87 -2.12
N ARG A 58 -6.13 -5.04 -2.76
CA ARG A 58 -6.25 -6.34 -2.09
C ARG A 58 -4.96 -7.14 -2.06
N SER A 59 -4.02 -6.82 -2.93
CA SER A 59 -2.74 -7.49 -2.93
C SER A 59 -1.63 -6.57 -3.42
N VAL A 60 -0.43 -6.80 -2.89
CA VAL A 60 0.79 -6.11 -3.26
C VAL A 60 1.90 -7.12 -3.51
N TRP A 61 2.75 -6.82 -4.49
CA TRP A 61 3.95 -7.57 -4.78
C TRP A 61 5.12 -6.61 -4.91
N VAL A 62 6.20 -6.88 -4.17
CA VAL A 62 7.38 -6.01 -4.07
C VAL A 62 8.60 -6.79 -4.60
N HIS A 63 9.11 -6.39 -5.77
CA HIS A 63 10.34 -6.96 -6.31
C HIS A 63 11.59 -6.28 -5.76
N SER A 64 11.54 -4.95 -5.72
CA SER A 64 12.64 -4.06 -5.33
C SER A 64 12.07 -2.69 -4.94
N PRO A 65 12.88 -1.79 -4.35
CA PRO A 65 12.39 -0.45 -3.98
C PRO A 65 11.96 0.41 -5.18
N GLN A 66 12.23 -0.02 -6.42
CA GLN A 66 11.80 0.64 -7.66
C GLN A 66 10.83 -0.22 -8.50
N GLU A 67 10.32 -1.32 -7.97
CA GLU A 67 9.34 -2.13 -8.69
C GLU A 67 8.36 -2.78 -7.71
N VAL A 68 7.23 -2.11 -7.53
CA VAL A 68 6.12 -2.58 -6.70
C VAL A 68 4.83 -2.52 -7.50
N TRP A 69 4.04 -3.57 -7.41
CA TRP A 69 2.73 -3.65 -8.04
C TRP A 69 1.68 -3.86 -6.97
N ALA A 70 0.59 -3.09 -7.03
CA ALA A 70 -0.59 -3.33 -6.21
C ALA A 70 -1.81 -3.48 -7.10
N VAL A 71 -2.70 -4.40 -6.72
CA VAL A 71 -3.89 -4.74 -7.49
C VAL A 71 -5.13 -4.68 -6.62
N GLY A 72 -6.25 -4.30 -7.23
CA GLY A 72 -7.46 -4.00 -6.49
C GLY A 72 -8.66 -3.71 -7.35
N GLY A 73 -9.69 -3.11 -6.74
CA GLY A 73 -10.89 -2.66 -7.44
C GLY A 73 -12.18 -2.89 -6.68
N VAL A 74 -13.18 -2.03 -6.91
CA VAL A 74 -14.56 -2.27 -6.40
C VAL A 74 -15.49 -2.56 -7.57
N SER A 75 -15.72 -1.57 -8.43
CA SER A 75 -16.51 -1.70 -9.66
C SER A 75 -15.69 -2.11 -10.87
N GLU A 76 -14.40 -1.74 -10.88
CA GLU A 76 -13.45 -2.03 -11.95
C GLU A 76 -12.15 -2.53 -11.36
N GLY A 77 -11.50 -3.48 -12.03
CA GLY A 77 -10.18 -3.97 -11.64
C GLY A 77 -9.10 -2.96 -12.00
N LEU A 78 -8.15 -2.76 -11.10
CA LEU A 78 -7.02 -1.86 -11.32
C LEU A 78 -5.71 -2.51 -10.91
N ALA A 79 -4.64 -2.14 -11.61
CA ALA A 79 -3.27 -2.45 -11.27
C ALA A 79 -2.47 -1.15 -11.29
N ILE A 80 -1.75 -0.88 -10.21
CA ILE A 80 -0.90 0.29 -10.06
C ILE A 80 0.53 -0.17 -9.87
N ARG A 81 1.46 0.64 -10.36
CA ARG A 81 2.89 0.37 -10.25
C ARG A 81 3.59 1.56 -9.63
N TRP A 82 4.44 1.29 -8.65
CA TRP A 82 5.44 2.22 -8.15
C TRP A 82 6.78 1.88 -8.78
N ASP A 83 7.45 2.91 -9.32
CA ASP A 83 8.72 2.78 -10.03
C ASP A 83 9.90 3.44 -9.30
N GLY A 84 9.72 3.80 -8.03
CA GLY A 84 10.76 4.44 -7.22
C GLY A 84 10.79 5.97 -7.29
N SER A 85 9.91 6.61 -8.06
CA SER A 85 9.83 8.07 -8.16
C SER A 85 8.67 8.65 -7.36
N ALA A 86 8.98 9.66 -6.53
CA ALA A 86 8.01 10.42 -5.76
C ALA A 86 7.37 11.55 -6.58
#